data_AF-A0A0R1TYU9-F1
#
_entry.id   AF-A0A0R1TYU9-F1
#
_cell.length_a   1.000
_cell.length_b   1.000
_cell.length_c   1.000
_cell.angle_alpha   90.00
_cell.angle_beta   90.00
_cell.angle_gamma   90.00
#
_symmetry.space_group_name_H-M   'P 1'
#
loop_
_entity.id
_entity.type
_entity.pdbx_description
1 polymer ?
#
loop_
_entity_poly.entity_id
_entity_poly.type
_entity_poly.pdbx_seq_one_letter_code
_entity_poly.pdbx_strand_id
1 'polypeptide(L)'
;MEVDIFKELDAALERTGITRAGLARQLHIAKGTVSNWEHQSGRVPVGMLLKISGVLADTRFKYAAASYCFHIPLMSNTHYEETAFGRYAALMKAEGKRQEMDQPMIQVISKGREYRTDMDRRYIRKYTKALDEQIAELISLKLNLADEWHLEGGNDDGRND
;
A
#
# COMPACT_ATOMS: atom_id res chain seq x y z
N MET A 1 14.95 -9.07 -1.67
CA MET A 1 15.70 -7.88 -1.24
C MET A 1 15.97 -8.04 0.25
N GLU A 2 17.23 -8.06 0.65
CA GLU A 2 17.61 -8.19 2.06
C GLU A 2 17.25 -6.89 2.80
N VAL A 3 16.49 -7.00 3.89
CA VAL A 3 16.00 -5.84 4.64
C VAL A 3 17.14 -5.30 5.49
N ASP A 4 17.58 -4.06 5.22
CA ASP A 4 18.42 -3.32 6.15
C ASP A 4 17.59 -2.88 7.36
N ILE A 5 17.67 -3.68 8.43
CA ILE A 5 16.88 -3.50 9.63
C ILE A 5 17.22 -2.21 10.38
N PHE A 6 18.45 -1.69 10.23
CA PHE A 6 18.87 -0.45 10.88
C PHE A 6 18.31 0.77 10.14
N LYS A 7 18.36 0.75 8.81
CA LYS A 7 17.72 1.79 8.00
C LYS A 7 16.22 1.85 8.22
N GLU A 8 15.56 0.69 8.33
CA GLU A 8 14.11 0.67 8.61
C GLU A 8 13.79 1.05 10.06
N LEU A 9 14.68 0.79 11.03
CA LEU A 9 14.54 1.29 12.40
C LEU A 9 14.55 2.81 12.42
N ASP A 10 15.46 3.44 11.70
CA ASP A 10 15.55 4.90 11.58
C ASP A 10 14.28 5.48 10.97
N ALA A 11 13.82 4.89 9.86
CA ALA A 11 12.57 5.30 9.23
C ALA A 11 11.35 5.10 10.15
N ALA A 12 11.34 4.06 10.98
CA ALA A 12 10.26 3.81 11.93
C ALA A 12 10.27 4.80 13.11
N LEU A 13 11.45 5.20 13.59
CA LEU A 13 11.60 6.25 14.60
C LEU A 13 11.07 7.60 14.09
N GLU A 14 11.38 7.95 12.83
CA GLU A 14 10.84 9.15 12.18
C GLU A 14 9.31 9.10 12.06
N ARG A 15 8.75 7.98 11.58
CA ARG A 15 7.29 7.83 11.42
C ARG A 15 6.52 7.90 12.74
N THR A 16 7.09 7.34 13.80
CA THR A 16 6.45 7.27 15.12
C THR A 16 6.73 8.50 15.99
N GLY A 17 7.68 9.34 15.61
CA GLY A 17 8.16 10.47 16.41
C GLY A 17 8.93 10.04 17.67
N ILE A 18 9.27 8.76 17.81
CA ILE A 18 10.03 8.24 18.95
C ILE A 18 11.51 8.55 18.75
N THR A 19 12.15 9.19 19.72
CA THR A 19 13.60 9.40 19.68
C THR A 19 14.35 8.13 20.10
N ARG A 20 15.59 7.93 19.64
CA ARG A 20 16.45 6.82 20.10
C ARG A 20 16.60 6.77 21.62
N ALA A 21 16.66 7.92 22.28
CA ALA A 21 16.69 8.02 23.74
C ALA A 21 15.37 7.58 24.39
N GLY A 22 14.23 7.93 23.77
CA GLY A 22 12.91 7.47 24.17
C GLY A 22 12.75 5.96 24.00
N LEU A 23 13.23 5.40 22.89
CA LEU A 23 13.24 3.96 22.63
C LEU A 23 14.07 3.21 23.68
N ALA A 24 15.31 3.64 23.92
CA ALA A 24 16.19 3.01 24.92
C ALA A 24 15.55 3.02 26.33
N ARG A 25 14.91 4.14 26.70
CA ARG A 25 14.19 4.26 27.98
C ARG A 25 13.03 3.27 28.08
N GLN A 26 12.21 3.14 27.04
CA GLN A 26 11.07 2.22 27.00
C GLN A 26 11.50 0.74 26.96
N LEU A 27 12.67 0.44 26.41
CA LEU A 27 13.25 -0.90 26.40
C LEU A 27 14.03 -1.24 27.67
N HIS A 28 14.15 -0.29 28.61
CA HIS A 28 14.97 -0.41 29.82
C HIS A 28 16.43 -0.82 29.54
N ILE A 29 17.03 -0.23 28.51
CA ILE A 29 18.43 -0.45 28.13
C ILE A 29 19.24 0.83 28.16
N ALA A 30 20.57 0.69 28.28
CA ALA A 30 21.47 1.83 28.15
C ALA A 30 21.40 2.40 26.73
N LYS A 31 21.47 3.73 26.60
CA LYS A 31 21.46 4.42 25.30
C LYS A 31 22.57 3.91 24.37
N GLY A 32 23.74 3.61 24.93
CA GLY A 32 24.87 3.06 24.16
C GLY A 32 24.66 1.64 23.65
N THR A 33 23.69 0.88 24.17
CA THR A 33 23.38 -0.47 23.68
C THR A 33 22.80 -0.45 22.28
N VAL A 34 21.97 0.54 21.96
CA VAL A 34 21.39 0.71 20.61
C VAL A 34 22.49 1.05 19.61
N SER A 35 23.37 2.00 19.96
CA SER A 35 24.53 2.35 19.11
C SER A 35 25.55 1.22 18.99
N ASN A 36 25.70 0.36 20.00
CA ASN A 36 26.59 -0.80 19.91
C ASN A 36 26.06 -1.87 18.96
N TRP A 37 24.74 -2.01 18.77
CA TRP A 37 24.18 -2.91 17.76
C TRP A 37 24.54 -2.46 16.34
N GLU A 38 24.64 -1.15 16.11
CA GLU A 38 25.06 -0.56 14.84
C GLU A 38 26.57 -0.77 14.57
N HIS A 39 27.41 -0.79 15.62
CA HIS A 39 28.87 -0.70 15.45
C HIS A 39 29.70 -1.97 15.72
N GLN A 40 29.29 -2.88 16.63
CA GLN A 40 30.20 -3.95 17.11
C GLN A 40 29.89 -5.37 16.60
N SER A 41 28.69 -5.64 16.13
CA SER A 41 28.31 -6.98 15.67
C SER A 41 27.30 -7.01 14.52
N GLY A 42 26.78 -5.84 14.11
CA GLY A 42 25.86 -5.71 12.97
C GLY A 42 24.56 -6.49 13.11
N ARG A 43 24.21 -6.95 14.32
CA ARG A 43 23.02 -7.78 14.56
C ARG A 43 22.32 -7.35 15.84
N VAL A 44 21.07 -6.91 15.68
CA VAL A 44 20.15 -6.72 16.80
C VAL A 44 19.66 -8.11 17.26
N PRO A 45 19.72 -8.45 18.55
CA PRO A 45 19.18 -9.71 19.03
C PRO A 45 17.69 -9.86 18.69
N VAL A 46 17.26 -11.05 18.24
CA VAL A 46 15.87 -11.32 17.83
C VAL A 46 14.85 -10.91 18.91
N GLY A 47 15.13 -11.24 20.18
CA GLY A 47 14.28 -10.84 21.29
C GLY A 47 14.17 -9.33 21.49
N MET A 48 15.18 -8.56 21.07
CA MET A 48 15.14 -7.10 21.09
C MET A 48 14.37 -6.53 19.90
N LEU A 49 14.49 -7.12 18.71
CA LEU A 49 13.67 -6.74 17.55
C LEU A 49 12.17 -6.89 17.83
N LEU A 50 11.77 -7.95 18.55
CA LEU A 50 10.38 -8.13 18.98
C LEU A 50 9.94 -7.02 19.94
N LYS A 51 10.76 -6.67 20.93
CA LYS A 51 10.46 -5.60 21.89
C LYS A 51 10.40 -4.22 21.22
N ILE A 52 11.35 -3.92 20.33
CA ILE A 52 11.36 -2.68 19.54
C ILE A 52 10.08 -2.59 18.70
N SER A 53 9.70 -3.69 18.04
CA SER A 53 8.46 -3.76 17.25
C SER A 53 7.20 -3.53 18.08
N GLY A 54 7.20 -3.96 19.34
CA GLY A 54 6.14 -3.69 20.30
C GLY A 54 6.08 -2.21 20.70
N VAL A 55 7.24 -1.61 21.02
CA VAL A 55 7.37 -0.21 21.45
C VAL A 55 7.00 0.77 20.33
N LEU A 56 7.53 0.56 19.12
CA LEU A 56 7.27 1.43 17.98
C LEU A 56 5.81 1.31 17.50
N ALA A 57 5.18 0.16 17.72
CA ALA A 57 3.87 -0.21 17.19
C ALA A 57 3.72 -0.01 15.66
N ASP A 58 4.83 0.17 14.93
CA ASP A 58 4.87 0.44 13.50
C ASP A 58 4.77 -0.87 12.71
N THR A 59 3.70 -0.98 11.91
CA THR A 59 3.40 -2.20 11.14
C THR A 59 4.47 -2.51 10.11
N ARG A 60 5.08 -1.50 9.48
CA ARG A 60 6.13 -1.67 8.47
C ARG A 60 7.42 -2.20 9.11
N PHE A 61 7.79 -1.69 10.27
CA PHE A 61 8.93 -2.17 11.05
C PHE A 61 8.70 -3.60 11.56
N LYS A 62 7.48 -3.94 12.00
CA LYS A 62 7.13 -5.33 12.40
C LYS A 62 7.40 -6.32 11.27
N TYR A 63 7.00 -5.97 10.05
CA TYR A 63 7.26 -6.81 8.88
C TYR A 63 8.75 -6.88 8.55
N ALA A 64 9.46 -5.76 8.59
CA ALA A 64 10.92 -5.71 8.43
C ALA A 64 11.65 -6.60 9.43
N ALA A 65 11.30 -6.53 10.72
CA ALA A 65 11.85 -7.37 11.77
C ALA A 65 11.53 -8.85 11.56
N ALA A 66 10.31 -9.20 11.14
CA ALA A 66 9.94 -10.58 10.83
C ALA A 66 10.74 -11.13 9.63
N SER A 67 10.92 -10.31 8.58
CA SER A 67 11.74 -10.67 7.42
C SER A 67 13.20 -10.88 7.79
N TYR A 68 13.76 -9.98 8.61
CA TYR A 68 15.14 -10.07 9.07
C TYR A 68 15.38 -11.30 9.96
N CYS A 69 14.46 -11.62 10.87
CA CYS A 69 14.61 -12.74 11.80
C CYS A 69 14.32 -14.12 11.20
N PHE A 70 13.34 -14.20 10.28
CA PHE A 70 12.80 -15.47 9.80
C PHE A 70 12.97 -15.68 8.29
N HIS A 71 13.67 -14.78 7.61
CA HIS A 71 13.86 -14.80 6.15
C HIS A 71 12.53 -14.86 5.37
N ILE A 72 11.46 -14.34 5.96
CA ILE A 72 10.15 -14.25 5.30
C ILE A 72 10.26 -13.16 4.22
N PRO A 73 10.04 -13.48 2.94
CA PRO A 73 10.08 -12.47 1.89
C PRO A 73 8.96 -11.45 2.12
N LEU A 74 9.34 -10.18 2.27
CA LEU A 74 8.37 -9.10 2.23
C LEU A 74 7.92 -8.90 0.80
N MET A 75 6.61 -8.98 0.58
CA MET A 75 5.99 -8.39 -0.59
C MET A 75 6.37 -6.91 -0.57
N SER A 76 7.13 -6.45 -1.56
CA SER A 76 7.46 -5.03 -1.67
C SER A 76 6.16 -4.22 -1.69
N ASN A 77 6.22 -2.98 -1.19
CA ASN A 77 5.14 -2.02 -1.41
C ASN A 77 4.83 -2.05 -2.92
N THR A 78 3.63 -2.48 -3.26
CA THR A 78 3.16 -2.64 -4.64
C THR A 78 2.90 -1.26 -5.20
N HIS A 79 3.98 -0.50 -5.42
CA HIS A 79 3.95 0.54 -6.42
C HIS A 79 3.95 -0.19 -7.75
N TYR A 80 2.81 -0.13 -8.43
CA TYR A 80 2.79 -0.44 -9.84
C TYR A 80 3.81 0.47 -10.50
N GLU A 81 4.71 -0.10 -11.30
CA GLU A 81 5.58 0.72 -12.11
C GLU A 81 4.73 1.60 -13.03
N GLU A 82 5.21 2.80 -13.33
CA GLU A 82 4.55 3.74 -14.27
C GLU A 82 4.59 3.25 -15.72
N THR A 83 4.98 2.00 -15.95
CA THR A 83 4.92 1.36 -17.27
C THR A 83 3.48 1.03 -17.65
N ALA A 84 3.18 0.96 -18.94
CA ALA A 84 1.85 0.57 -19.42
C ALA A 84 1.39 -0.77 -18.82
N PHE A 85 2.31 -1.73 -18.64
CA PHE A 85 2.00 -3.00 -17.99
C PHE A 85 1.70 -2.85 -16.49
N GLY A 86 2.45 -2.03 -15.76
CA GLY A 86 2.16 -1.73 -14.35
C GLY A 86 0.79 -1.08 -14.17
N ARG A 87 0.44 -0.13 -15.04
CA ARG A 87 -0.89 0.51 -15.07
C ARG A 87 -2.00 -0.45 -15.46
N TYR A 88 -1.76 -1.35 -16.41
CA TYR A 88 -2.70 -2.42 -16.74
C TYR A 88 -2.96 -3.35 -15.55
N ALA A 89 -1.91 -3.76 -14.83
CA ALA A 89 -2.05 -4.58 -13.63
C ALA A 89 -2.80 -3.85 -12.49
N ALA A 90 -2.63 -2.53 -12.37
CA ALA A 90 -3.40 -1.69 -11.44
C ALA A 90 -4.89 -1.67 -11.81
N LEU A 91 -5.19 -1.46 -13.10
CA LEU A 91 -6.54 -1.50 -13.64
C LEU A 91 -7.22 -2.85 -13.37
N MET A 92 -6.55 -3.97 -13.67
CA MET A 92 -7.11 -5.31 -13.44
C MET A 92 -7.47 -5.56 -11.97
N LYS A 93 -6.66 -5.04 -11.03
CA LYS A 93 -6.96 -5.12 -9.59
C LYS A 93 -8.14 -4.24 -9.19
N ALA A 94 -8.22 -3.01 -9.71
CA ALA A 94 -9.34 -2.12 -9.45
C ALA A 94 -10.65 -2.70 -10.02
N GLU A 95 -10.59 -3.25 -11.23
CA GLU A 95 -11.71 -3.93 -11.87
C GLU A 95 -12.16 -5.17 -11.08
N GLY A 96 -11.24 -6.02 -10.65
CA GLY A 96 -11.56 -7.20 -9.84
C GLY A 96 -12.32 -6.85 -8.56
N LYS A 97 -11.87 -5.83 -7.83
CA LYS A 97 -12.58 -5.32 -6.65
C LYS A 97 -13.99 -4.83 -6.96
N ARG A 98 -14.20 -4.18 -8.12
CA ARG A 98 -15.53 -3.71 -8.53
C ARG A 98 -16.42 -4.87 -8.97
N GLN A 99 -15.87 -5.86 -9.71
CA GLN A 99 -16.59 -7.07 -10.13
C GLN A 99 -17.15 -7.85 -8.94
N GLU A 100 -16.39 -7.98 -7.84
CA GLU A 100 -16.87 -8.59 -6.59
C GLU A 100 -18.11 -7.88 -6.00
N MET A 101 -18.33 -6.62 -6.36
CA MET A 101 -19.42 -5.80 -5.88
C MET A 101 -20.63 -5.75 -6.83
N ASP A 102 -20.56 -6.32 -8.03
CA ASP A 102 -21.63 -6.22 -9.01
C ASP A 102 -22.90 -6.94 -8.61
N GLN A 103 -22.78 -8.18 -8.15
CA GLN A 103 -23.95 -8.99 -7.82
C GLN A 103 -24.76 -8.40 -6.66
N PRO A 104 -24.15 -7.96 -5.54
CA PRO A 104 -24.91 -7.27 -4.50
C PRO A 104 -25.36 -5.87 -4.93
N MET A 105 -24.61 -5.17 -5.80
CA MET A 105 -25.06 -3.88 -6.35
C MET A 105 -26.38 -4.04 -7.11
N ILE A 106 -26.49 -5.03 -8.00
CA ILE A 106 -27.72 -5.32 -8.76
C ILE A 106 -28.90 -5.54 -7.82
N GLN A 107 -28.70 -6.29 -6.74
CA GLN A 107 -29.73 -6.53 -5.72
C GLN A 107 -30.14 -5.27 -4.98
N VAL A 108 -29.21 -4.34 -4.74
CA VAL A 108 -29.50 -3.08 -4.05
C VAL A 108 -30.26 -2.12 -4.98
N ILE A 109 -29.86 -1.99 -6.25
CA ILE A 109 -30.49 -1.06 -7.19
C ILE A 109 -31.87 -1.53 -7.64
N SER A 110 -32.12 -2.84 -7.64
CA SER A 110 -33.43 -3.42 -7.99
C SER A 110 -34.50 -3.22 -6.91
N LYS A 111 -34.12 -2.80 -5.69
CA LYS A 111 -35.08 -2.45 -4.64
C LYS A 111 -35.87 -1.19 -5.00
N GLY A 112 -37.19 -1.27 -4.79
CA GLY A 112 -38.09 -0.12 -4.77
C GLY A 112 -37.59 0.95 -3.79
N ARG A 113 -37.81 2.23 -4.11
CA ARG A 113 -37.22 3.36 -3.38
C ARG A 113 -37.55 3.35 -1.89
N GLU A 114 -38.77 2.91 -1.59
CA GLU A 114 -39.37 2.73 -0.27
C GLU A 114 -38.72 1.61 0.57
N TYR A 115 -38.05 0.65 -0.08
CA TYR A 115 -37.38 -0.48 0.57
C TYR A 115 -35.86 -0.28 0.75
N ARG A 116 -35.33 0.88 0.36
CA ARG A 116 -33.90 1.18 0.45
C ARG A 116 -33.50 1.61 1.85
N THR A 117 -32.59 0.85 2.44
CA THR A 117 -32.05 1.07 3.78
C THR A 117 -30.82 1.98 3.77
N ASP A 118 -30.36 2.42 4.95
CA ASP A 118 -29.08 3.14 5.06
C ASP A 118 -27.86 2.25 4.74
N MET A 119 -27.99 0.94 4.96
CA MET A 119 -26.97 -0.03 4.53
C MET A 119 -26.84 -0.05 3.01
N ASP A 120 -27.96 -0.03 2.29
CA ASP A 120 -27.99 0.05 0.83
C ASP A 120 -27.29 1.32 0.33
N ARG A 121 -27.58 2.48 0.96
CA ARG A 121 -26.93 3.75 0.63
C ARG A 121 -25.43 3.70 0.86
N ARG A 122 -24.97 3.11 1.98
CA ARG A 122 -23.54 2.93 2.27
C ARG A 122 -22.88 2.02 1.22
N TYR A 123 -23.56 0.95 0.82
CA TYR A 123 -23.07 0.04 -0.18
C TYR A 123 -22.89 0.72 -1.55
N ILE A 124 -23.90 1.49 -1.99
CA ILE A 124 -23.83 2.25 -3.25
C ILE A 124 -22.71 3.30 -3.22
N ARG A 125 -22.48 3.98 -2.09
CA ARG A 125 -21.31 4.88 -1.94
C ARG A 125 -19.98 4.13 -2.06
N LYS A 126 -19.88 2.93 -1.52
CA LYS A 126 -18.68 2.10 -1.66
C LYS A 126 -18.49 1.65 -3.11
N TYR A 127 -19.57 1.27 -3.80
CA TYR A 127 -19.54 0.84 -5.20
C TYR A 127 -19.10 1.98 -6.12
N THR A 128 -19.71 3.16 -5.97
CA THR A 128 -19.35 4.36 -6.76
C THR A 128 -17.89 4.75 -6.56
N LYS A 129 -17.38 4.72 -5.33
CA LYS A 129 -15.95 4.92 -5.08
C LYS A 129 -15.05 3.91 -5.81
N ALA A 130 -15.42 2.63 -5.81
CA ALA A 130 -14.66 1.60 -6.53
C ALA A 130 -14.70 1.82 -8.05
N LEU A 131 -15.83 2.31 -8.58
CA LEU A 131 -15.96 2.70 -9.98
C LEU A 131 -15.07 3.90 -10.32
N ASP A 132 -15.04 4.92 -9.46
CA ASP A 132 -14.16 6.09 -9.63
C ASP A 132 -12.68 5.67 -9.64
N GLU A 133 -12.28 4.76 -8.75
CA GLU A 133 -10.93 4.19 -8.73
C GLU A 133 -10.60 3.47 -10.05
N GLN A 134 -11.52 2.67 -10.60
CA GLN A 134 -11.31 2.01 -11.90
C GLN A 134 -11.19 3.02 -13.04
N ILE A 135 -12.04 4.05 -13.07
CA ILE A 135 -12.00 5.10 -14.10
C ILE A 135 -10.67 5.85 -14.06
N ALA A 136 -10.18 6.18 -12.85
CA ALA A 136 -8.90 6.86 -12.69
C ALA A 136 -7.72 6.02 -13.22
N GLU A 137 -7.70 4.71 -12.95
CA GLU A 137 -6.67 3.81 -13.49
C GLU A 137 -6.80 3.62 -15.01
N LEU A 138 -8.03 3.58 -15.54
CA LEU A 138 -8.27 3.48 -16.98
C LEU A 138 -7.76 4.73 -17.72
N ILE A 139 -8.01 5.93 -17.18
CA ILE A 139 -7.48 7.19 -17.71
C ILE A 139 -5.96 7.17 -17.66
N SER A 140 -5.37 6.72 -16.55
CA SER A 140 -3.92 6.65 -16.39
C SER A 140 -3.28 5.69 -17.39
N LEU A 141 -3.89 4.52 -17.64
CA LEU A 141 -3.45 3.59 -18.67
C LEU A 141 -3.55 4.21 -20.07
N LYS A 142 -4.67 4.88 -20.39
CA LYS A 142 -4.85 5.56 -21.67
C LYS A 142 -3.76 6.60 -21.92
N LEU A 143 -3.46 7.44 -20.93
CA LEU A 143 -2.42 8.47 -21.04
C LEU A 143 -1.04 7.84 -21.25
N ASN A 144 -0.68 6.83 -20.45
CA ASN A 144 0.61 6.15 -20.60
C ASN A 144 0.76 5.47 -21.97
N LEU A 145 -0.30 4.83 -22.48
CA LEU A 145 -0.28 4.24 -23.82
C LEU A 145 -0.15 5.32 -24.91
N ALA A 146 -0.84 6.46 -24.76
CA ALA A 146 -0.71 7.56 -25.70
C ALA A 146 0.71 8.14 -25.70
N ASP A 147 1.30 8.33 -24.52
CA ASP A 147 2.65 8.86 -24.36
C ASP A 147 3.71 7.89 -24.90
N GLU A 148 3.62 6.60 -24.57
CA GLU A 148 4.56 5.56 -25.03
C GLU A 148 4.54 5.38 -26.55
N TRP A 149 3.36 5.56 -27.17
CA TRP A 149 3.18 5.42 -28.61
C TRP A 149 3.18 6.77 -29.36
N HIS A 150 3.50 7.87 -28.67
CA HIS A 150 3.54 9.23 -29.21
C HIS A 150 2.25 9.62 -29.98
N LEU A 151 1.10 9.24 -29.44
CA LEU A 151 -0.20 9.56 -30.00
C LEU A 151 -0.62 10.97 -29.52
N GLU A 152 -0.25 12.01 -30.27
CA GLU A 152 -0.79 13.36 -30.04
C GLU A 152 -2.31 13.38 -30.26
N GLY A 153 -3.02 14.22 -29.51
CA GLY A 153 -4.49 14.30 -29.47
C GLY A 153 -5.16 14.42 -30.84
N GLY A 154 -5.43 13.29 -31.47
CA GLY A 154 -6.21 13.18 -32.69
C GLY A 154 -7.69 13.32 -32.37
N ASN A 155 -8.24 14.51 -32.62
CA ASN A 155 -9.56 14.57 -33.23
C ASN A 155 -9.45 13.81 -34.55
N ASP A 156 -9.83 12.54 -34.55
CA ASP A 156 -10.06 11.80 -35.79
C ASP A 156 -11.42 12.25 -36.34
N ASP A 157 -11.50 13.52 -36.72
CA ASP A 157 -12.49 14.06 -37.67
C ASP A 157 -12.07 13.54 -39.06
N GLY A 158 -12.28 12.24 -39.27
CA GLY A 158 -11.86 11.52 -40.45
C GLY A 158 -13.05 10.86 -41.13
N ARG A 159 -13.83 11.66 -41.86
CA ARG A 159 -14.69 11.17 -42.96
C ARG A 159 -13.95 10.10 -43.76
N ASN A 160 -14.64 9.00 -44.07
CA ASN A 160 -14.59 8.38 -45.38
C ASN A 160 -15.89 7.61 -45.60
N ASP A 161 -16.73 8.25 -46.41
CA ASP A 161 -17.71 7.74 -47.39
C ASP A 161 -18.18 6.28 -47.29
#